data_AF-F0GHC9-F1
#
_entry.id   AF-F0GHC9-F1
#
_cell.length_a   1.000
_cell.length_b   1.000
_cell.length_c   1.000
_cell.angle_alpha   90.00
_cell.angle_beta   90.00
_cell.angle_gamma   90.00
#
_symmetry.space_group_name_H-M   'P 1'
#
loop_
_entity.id
_entity.type
_entity.pdbx_description
1 polymer ?
#
loop_
_entity_poly.entity_id
_entity_poly.type
_entity_poly.pdbx_seq_one_letter_code
_entity_poly.pdbx_strand_id
1 'polypeptide(L)' 'GKSTLFNLIAGADRPDAGRVTFDGRDVTGAAPERLAALGLARTFQHGRVFGNLSVLDNVLIGAHARLRAARPGWPVL' A
#
# COMPACT_ATOMS: atom_id res chain seq x y z
N GLY A 1 7.67 -19.34 -6.71
CA GLY A 1 6.44 -19.27 -7.52
C GLY A 1 5.42 -18.31 -6.95
N LYS A 2 4.66 -18.71 -5.91
CA LYS A 2 3.55 -17.90 -5.37
C LYS A 2 3.98 -16.51 -4.87
N SER A 3 4.96 -16.43 -3.98
CA SER A 3 5.41 -15.14 -3.43
C SER A 3 5.94 -14.20 -4.51
N THR A 4 6.68 -14.74 -5.48
CA THR A 4 7.16 -13.99 -6.66
C THR A 4 5.99 -13.40 -7.45
N LEU A 5 4.96 -14.19 -7.73
CA LEU A 5 3.76 -13.70 -8.43
C LEU A 5 3.10 -12.53 -7.67
N PHE A 6 2.92 -12.66 -6.35
CA PHE A 6 2.35 -11.58 -5.55
C PHE A 6 3.23 -10.34 -5.49
N ASN A 7 4.57 -10.50 -5.47
CA ASN A 7 5.49 -9.38 -5.52
C ASN A 7 5.38 -8.63 -6.86
N LEU A 8 5.30 -9.36 -7.98
CA LEU A 8 5.13 -8.78 -9.31
C LEU A 8 3.80 -8.03 -9.46
N ILE A 9 2.69 -8.62 -8.98
CA ILE A 9 1.37 -7.97 -8.99
C ILE A 9 1.36 -6.71 -8.10
N ALA A 10 2.03 -6.77 -6.94
CA ALA A 10 2.07 -5.65 -5.99
C ALA A 10 3.17 -4.62 -6.28
N GLY A 11 3.92 -4.75 -7.37
CA GLY A 11 4.98 -3.80 -7.75
C GLY A 11 6.24 -3.87 -6.88
N ALA A 12 6.38 -4.88 -6.03
CA ALA A 12 7.57 -5.08 -5.21
C ALA A 12 8.76 -5.63 -6.01
N ASP A 13 8.48 -6.42 -7.05
CA ASP A 13 9.45 -6.91 -8.02
C ASP A 13 9.06 -6.41 -9.43
N ARG A 14 10.04 -6.23 -10.31
CA ARG A 14 9.80 -5.85 -11.72
C ARG A 14 9.76 -7.11 -12.60
N PRO A 15 8.75 -7.28 -13.48
CA PRO A 15 8.70 -8.43 -14.38
C PRO A 15 9.75 -8.30 -15.50
N ASP A 16 10.39 -9.42 -15.85
CA ASP A 16 11.28 -9.51 -17.01
C ASP A 16 10.50 -9.45 -18.34
N ALA A 17 9.31 -10.05 -18.36
CA ALA A 17 8.40 -10.08 -19.51
C ALA A 17 6.94 -10.25 -19.04
N GLY A 18 6.01 -10.08 -19.98
CA GLY A 18 4.57 -10.20 -19.73
C GLY A 18 3.90 -8.87 -19.37
N ARG A 19 2.65 -8.95 -18.91
CA ARG A 19 1.81 -7.77 -18.64
C ARG A 19 0.95 -7.99 -17.40
N VAL A 20 0.84 -6.95 -16.57
CA VAL A 20 -0.11 -6.88 -15.45
C VAL A 20 -1.12 -5.77 -15.77
N THR A 21 -2.40 -6.10 -15.71
CA THR A 21 -3.47 -5.11 -15.89
C THR A 21 -4.36 -5.05 -14.65
N PHE A 22 -4.84 -3.86 -14.33
CA PHE A 22 -5.75 -3.60 -13.21
C PHE A 22 -6.79 -2.57 -13.66
N ASP A 23 -8.09 -2.90 -13.55
CA ASP A 23 -9.21 -2.10 -14.06
C ASP A 23 -8.98 -1.60 -15.51
N GLY A 24 -8.59 -2.52 -16.40
CA GLY A 24 -8.33 -2.23 -17.81
C GLY A 24 -7.08 -1.38 -18.09
N ARG A 25 -6.33 -0.98 -17.05
CA ARG A 25 -5.10 -0.19 -17.18
C ARG A 25 -3.88 -1.08 -17.11
N ASP A 26 -2.90 -0.81 -17.96
CA ASP A 26 -1.58 -1.42 -17.84
C ASP A 26 -0.85 -0.86 -16.61
N VAL A 27 -0.50 -1.74 -15.70
CA VAL A 27 0.25 -1.43 -14.47
C VAL A 27 1.53 -2.26 -14.37
N THR A 28 2.02 -2.78 -15.50
CA THR A 28 3.22 -3.63 -15.56
C THR A 28 4.42 -2.90 -14.98
N GLY A 29 4.99 -3.46 -13.91
CA GLY A 29 6.13 -2.87 -13.21
C GLY A 29 5.85 -1.52 -12.54
N ALA A 30 4.58 -1.16 -12.32
CA ALA A 30 4.23 0.04 -11.56
C ALA A 30 4.67 -0.10 -10.10
N ALA A 31 5.19 1.00 -9.54
CA ALA A 31 5.61 1.03 -8.15
C ALA A 31 4.41 0.90 -7.18
N PRO A 32 4.61 0.35 -5.96
CA PRO A 32 3.52 0.09 -5.01
C PRO A 32 2.68 1.32 -4.65
N GLU A 33 3.29 2.49 -4.53
CA GLU A 33 2.60 3.76 -4.24
C GLU A 33 1.66 4.20 -5.38
N ARG A 34 2.04 3.92 -6.63
CA ARG A 34 1.19 4.18 -7.79
C ARG A 34 0.01 3.21 -7.84
N LEU A 35 0.25 1.94 -7.52
CA LEU A 35 -0.80 0.92 -7.41
C LEU A 35 -1.79 1.28 -6.29
N ALA A 36 -1.30 1.71 -5.13
CA ALA A 36 -2.11 2.13 -4.01
C ALA A 36 -3.02 3.33 -4.36
N ALA A 37 -2.49 4.31 -5.11
CA ALA A 37 -3.28 5.43 -5.61
C ALA A 37 -4.39 5.01 -6.60
N LEU A 38 -4.21 3.88 -7.29
CA LEU A 38 -5.24 3.26 -8.15
C LEU A 38 -6.21 2.36 -7.37
N GLY A 39 -5.98 2.12 -6.07
CA GLY A 39 -6.82 1.28 -5.22
C GLY A 39 -6.34 -0.15 -5.04
N LEU A 40 -5.16 -0.52 -5.55
CA LEU A 40 -4.56 -1.83 -5.36
C LEU A 40 -3.53 -1.80 -4.22
N ALA A 41 -3.79 -2.54 -3.14
CA ALA A 41 -2.88 -2.68 -2.00
C ALA A 41 -2.68 -4.16 -1.62
N ARG A 42 -1.52 -4.47 -1.03
CA ARG A 42 -1.16 -5.83 -0.59
C ARG A 42 -1.06 -5.91 0.92
N THR A 43 -1.65 -6.96 1.49
CA THR A 43 -1.38 -7.40 2.86
C THR A 43 -0.28 -8.47 2.89
N PHE A 44 0.38 -8.62 4.03
CA PHE A 44 1.38 -9.66 4.25
C PHE A 44 0.85 -10.70 5.23
N GLN A 45 1.19 -11.98 5.01
CA GLN A 45 0.72 -13.10 5.85
C GLN A 45 1.08 -12.92 7.33
N HIS A 46 2.27 -12.37 7.59
CA HIS A 46 2.60 -11.82 8.90
C HIS A 46 2.30 -10.33 8.86
N GLY A 47 1.27 -9.91 9.60
CA GLY A 47 0.91 -8.50 9.72
C GLY A 47 2.09 -7.70 10.27
N ARG A 48 2.59 -6.75 9.47
CA ARG A 48 3.60 -5.79 9.90
C ARG A 48 2.88 -4.69 10.68
N VAL A 49 2.58 -4.97 11.94
CA VAL A 49 1.99 -3.99 12.87
C VAL A 49 3.09 -3.26 13.63
N PHE A 50 2.82 -2.02 14.01
CA PHE A 50 3.66 -1.24 14.91
C PHE A 50 3.28 -1.60 16.35
N GLY A 51 4.08 -2.48 16.97
CA GLY A 51 3.80 -3.02 18.30
C GLY A 51 3.87 -2.00 19.45
N ASN A 52 4.45 -0.83 19.20
CA ASN A 52 4.51 0.29 20.13
C ASN A 52 3.32 1.27 19.99
N LEU A 53 2.35 0.97 19.12
CA LEU A 53 1.19 1.82 18.84
C LEU A 53 -0.11 1.11 19.22
N SER A 54 -1.16 1.89 19.47
CA SER A 54 -2.49 1.33 19.69
C SER A 54 -3.04 0.66 18.42
N VAL A 55 -4.09 -0.14 18.58
CA VAL A 55 -4.81 -0.73 17.43
C VAL A 55 -5.37 0.37 16.53
N LEU A 56 -5.91 1.45 17.12
CA LEU A 56 -6.46 2.59 16.38
C LEU A 56 -5.37 3.27 15.54
N ASP A 57 -4.20 3.50 16.12
CA ASP A 57 -3.08 4.13 15.40
C ASP A 57 -2.62 3.28 14.22
N ASN A 58 -2.53 1.95 14.38
CA ASN A 58 -2.21 1.04 13.29
C ASN A 58 -3.23 1.15 12.14
N VAL A 59 -4.52 1.24 12.46
CA VAL A 59 -5.58 1.42 11.46
C VAL A 59 -5.46 2.79 10.76
N LEU A 60 -5.21 3.86 11.52
CA LEU A 60 -5.06 5.21 10.98
C LEU A 60 -3.84 5.33 10.05
N ILE A 61 -2.72 4.68 10.38
CA ILE A 61 -1.54 4.62 9.49
C ILE A 61 -1.89 3.94 8.17
N GLY A 62 -2.59 2.81 8.21
CA GLY A 62 -3.07 2.13 7.00
C GLY A 62 -4.06 2.98 6.18
N ALA A 63 -4.82 3.86 6.84
CA ALA A 63 -5.77 4.77 6.21
C ALA A 63 -5.14 6.11 5.75
N HIS A 64 -3.84 6.36 5.97
CA HIS A 64 -3.25 7.69 5.80
C HIS A 64 -3.52 8.33 4.44
N ALA A 65 -3.52 7.55 3.35
CA ALA A 65 -3.81 8.04 1.99
C ALA A 65 -5.25 8.57 1.81
N ARG A 66 -6.17 8.23 2.72
CA ARG A 66 -7.56 8.70 2.77
C ARG A 66 -7.76 9.83 3.79
N LEU A 67 -6.81 10.05 4.68
CA LEU A 67 -6.89 11.08 5.71
C LEU A 67 -6.43 12.42 5.12
N ARG A 68 -7.15 13.50 5.43
CA ARG A 68 -6.69 14.86 5.13
C ARG A 68 -5.89 15.37 6.32
N ALA A 69 -4.72 15.95 6.05
CA ALA A 69 -3.97 16.65 7.06
C ALA A 69 -4.82 17.81 7.61
N ALA A 70 -5.15 17.74 8.89
CA ALA A 70 -5.81 18.81 9.61
C ALA A 70 -4.76 19.51 10.48
N ARG A 71 -4.72 20.84 10.43
CA ARG A 71 -3.99 21.60 11.44
C ARG A 71 -4.87 21.61 12.70
N PRO A 72 -4.36 21.17 13.87
CA PRO A 72 -5.10 21.32 15.11
C PRO A 72 -5.37 22.82 15.35
N GLY A 73 -6.60 23.15 15.75
CA GLY A 73 -7.00 24.53 16.04
C GLY A 73 -6.42 25.09 17.34
N TRP A 74 -5.63 24.28 18.05
CA TRP A 74 -4.99 24.62 19.31
C TRP A 74 -3.52 24.18 19.27
N PRO A 75 -2.58 24.93 19.89
CA PRO A 75 -1.20 24.49 20.02
C PRO A 75 -1.14 23.18 20.81
N VAL A 76 -0.65 22.13 20.17
CA VAL A 76 -0.32 20.87 20.84
C VAL A 76 0.99 21.10 21.58
N LEU A 77 0.91 21.29 22.90
CA LEU A 77 2.04 21.30 23.83
C LEU A 77 2.49 19.87 24.13
#